data_AF-A0A2M7AE14-F1
#
_entry.id   AF-A0A2M7AE14-F1
#
_cell.length_a   1.000
_cell.length_b   1.000
_cell.length_c   1.000
_cell.angle_alpha   90.00
_cell.angle_beta   90.00
_cell.angle_gamma   90.00
#
_symmetry.space_group_name_H-M   'P 1'
#
loop_
_entity.id
_entity.type
_entity.pdbx_description
1 polymer ?
#
loop_
_entity_poly.entity_id
_entity_poly.type
_entity_poly.pdbx_seq_one_letter_code
_entity_poly.pdbx_strand_id
1 'polypeptide(L)'
;MAHREIFWNIPYGVIIYLLVLIPFAILGWGLYKMFLLWRIGKKENRINNIPSRVWSVITFGIFQTRVIKDIYAGVMHLLIFWGFVILTMGAIIDAVESNIAHHLLHTSFLKGTPYLYFSLTLDTFGFFAIVGILMALYRRYVIRPDKLDNKPENAILLIWILVMLITGFLVEGARMAVTEVRQHPDWAIFSPVGLFCAQGFLLTGLTTSGIRLTHQIIWWLHVAIGFGLFAYLPFSMLSHVFLSPLNQFFRSFEAKGALTSIPNLEEA
;
A
#
# COMPACT_ATOMS: atom_id res chain seq x y z
N MET A 1 2.92 -29.20 7.15
CA MET A 1 1.93 -28.11 7.32
C MET A 1 2.22 -27.02 6.29
N ALA A 2 1.19 -26.33 5.78
CA ALA A 2 1.34 -25.29 4.76
C ALA A 2 2.26 -24.16 5.24
N HIS A 3 3.26 -23.79 4.45
CA HIS A 3 4.17 -22.68 4.76
C HIS A 3 4.95 -22.29 3.52
N ARG A 4 5.66 -21.16 3.60
CA ARG A 4 6.57 -20.68 2.56
C ARG A 4 7.96 -20.46 3.12
N GLU A 5 8.98 -20.81 2.34
CA GLU A 5 10.35 -20.41 2.62
C GLU A 5 10.54 -18.91 2.34
N ILE A 6 10.98 -18.17 3.35
CA ILE A 6 11.26 -16.74 3.23
C ILE A 6 12.55 -16.57 2.42
N PHE A 7 12.56 -15.63 1.47
CA PHE A 7 13.65 -15.44 0.49
C PHE A 7 13.95 -16.66 -0.39
N TRP A 8 12.96 -17.55 -0.62
CA TRP A 8 13.12 -18.66 -1.55
C TRP A 8 13.74 -18.18 -2.88
N ASN A 9 14.83 -18.83 -3.28
CA ASN A 9 15.56 -18.54 -4.52
C ASN A 9 16.08 -17.08 -4.64
N ILE A 10 16.24 -16.34 -3.54
CA ILE A 10 16.85 -15.00 -3.50
C ILE A 10 18.16 -15.06 -2.70
N PRO A 11 19.31 -15.30 -3.35
CA PRO A 11 20.59 -15.26 -2.66
C PRO A 11 20.82 -13.85 -2.09
N TYR A 12 21.32 -13.79 -0.85
CA TYR A 12 21.55 -12.55 -0.10
C TYR A 12 20.29 -11.70 0.13
N GLY A 13 19.09 -12.27 0.07
CA GLY A 13 17.83 -11.53 0.28
C GLY A 13 17.78 -10.72 1.57
N VAL A 14 18.50 -11.16 2.61
CA VAL A 14 18.66 -10.45 3.90
C VAL A 14 19.23 -9.04 3.78
N ILE A 15 19.97 -8.71 2.71
CA ILE A 15 20.49 -7.35 2.48
C ILE A 15 19.36 -6.31 2.36
N ILE A 16 18.14 -6.75 2.04
CA ILE A 16 16.96 -5.88 1.97
C ILE A 16 16.74 -5.10 3.27
N TYR A 17 17.08 -5.68 4.42
CA TYR A 17 16.95 -5.01 5.72
C TYR A 17 17.92 -3.84 5.91
N LEU A 18 19.05 -3.85 5.22
CA LEU A 18 19.94 -2.68 5.16
C LEU A 18 19.47 -1.69 4.09
N LEU A 19 19.06 -2.18 2.93
CA LEU A 19 18.59 -1.34 1.83
C LEU A 19 17.33 -0.56 2.19
N VAL A 20 16.43 -1.10 3.02
CA VAL A 20 15.20 -0.44 3.44
C VAL A 20 15.46 0.86 4.22
N LEU A 21 16.64 1.01 4.84
CA LEU A 21 17.00 2.23 5.58
C LEU A 21 17.03 3.47 4.68
N ILE A 22 17.40 3.30 3.41
CA ILE A 22 17.47 4.39 2.42
C ILE A 22 16.07 5.02 2.18
N PRO A 23 15.05 4.27 1.74
CA PRO A 23 13.74 4.85 1.50
C PRO A 23 13.06 5.33 2.80
N PHE A 24 13.35 4.72 3.97
CA PHE A 24 12.91 5.27 5.26
C PHE A 24 13.53 6.63 5.58
N ALA A 25 14.83 6.82 5.34
CA ALA A 25 15.49 8.10 5.53
C ALA A 25 14.92 9.19 4.60
N ILE A 26 14.69 8.86 3.33
CA ILE A 26 14.09 9.77 2.35
C ILE A 26 12.65 10.13 2.75
N LEU A 27 11.84 9.13 3.15
CA LEU A 27 10.49 9.35 3.65
C LEU A 27 10.50 10.27 4.88
N GLY A 28 11.36 9.99 5.86
CA GLY A 28 11.50 10.79 7.08
C GLY A 28 11.89 12.23 6.79
N TRP A 29 12.80 12.45 5.84
CA TRP A 29 13.15 13.79 5.38
C TRP A 29 11.98 14.52 4.72
N GLY A 30 11.20 13.82 3.88
CA GLY A 30 10.00 14.40 3.24
C GLY A 30 8.93 14.80 4.26
N LEU A 31 8.66 13.94 5.25
CA LEU A 31 7.74 14.23 6.34
C LEU A 31 8.25 15.38 7.23
N TYR A 32 9.56 15.46 7.48
CA TYR A 32 10.17 16.57 8.19
C TYR A 32 9.97 17.90 7.45
N LYS A 33 10.15 17.93 6.13
CA LYS A 33 9.85 19.13 5.32
C LYS A 33 8.39 19.56 5.42
N MET A 34 7.45 18.60 5.37
CA MET A 34 6.02 18.92 5.57
C MET A 34 5.76 19.52 6.95
N PHE A 35 6.38 18.96 7.99
CA PHE A 35 6.28 19.49 9.35
C PHE A 35 6.83 20.91 9.45
N LEU A 36 7.97 21.20 8.82
CA LEU A 36 8.53 22.55 8.79
C LEU A 36 7.58 23.55 8.12
N LEU A 37 6.94 23.18 7.02
CA LEU A 37 5.93 24.02 6.36
C LEU A 37 4.73 24.28 7.26
N TRP A 38 4.27 23.25 7.98
CA TRP A 38 3.14 23.40 8.89
C TRP A 38 3.45 24.35 10.06
N ARG A 39 4.69 24.37 10.54
CA ARG A 39 5.14 25.28 11.61
C ARG A 39 5.16 26.77 11.24
N ILE A 40 5.05 27.11 9.96
CA ILE A 40 4.94 28.51 9.49
C ILE A 40 3.54 29.08 9.82
N GLY A 41 2.54 28.22 10.00
CA GLY A 41 1.18 28.62 10.31
C GLY A 41 1.03 29.34 11.66
N LYS A 42 -0.04 30.14 11.80
CA LYS A 42 -0.39 30.78 13.08
C LYS A 42 -0.78 29.72 14.12
N LYS A 43 -0.48 30.00 15.39
CA LYS A 43 -0.92 29.16 16.51
C LYS A 43 -2.45 29.21 16.60
N GLU A 44 -3.07 28.03 16.59
CA GLU A 44 -4.51 27.87 16.75
C GLU A 44 -4.75 26.63 17.63
N ASN A 45 -5.63 26.74 18.63
CA ASN A 45 -5.93 25.61 19.51
C ASN A 45 -6.87 24.62 18.80
N ARG A 46 -6.30 23.59 18.18
CA ARG A 46 -7.04 22.53 17.49
C ARG A 46 -6.94 21.16 18.14
N ILE A 47 -6.61 21.12 19.43
CA ILE A 47 -6.45 19.88 20.22
C ILE A 47 -7.61 19.71 21.23
N ASN A 48 -8.56 20.65 21.26
CA ASN A 48 -9.79 20.51 22.02
C ASN A 48 -10.63 19.29 21.56
N ASN A 49 -11.26 18.57 22.48
CA ASN A 49 -12.15 17.43 22.21
C ASN A 49 -11.48 16.31 21.34
N ILE A 50 -10.37 15.77 21.83
CA ILE A 50 -9.62 14.67 21.19
C ILE A 50 -10.53 13.48 20.82
N PRO A 51 -11.46 12.99 21.67
CA PRO A 51 -12.29 11.84 21.32
C PRO A 51 -13.10 12.06 20.04
N SER A 52 -13.73 13.23 19.90
CA SER A 52 -14.52 13.56 18.72
C SER A 52 -13.66 13.70 17.46
N ARG A 53 -12.41 14.17 17.60
CA ARG A 53 -11.44 14.26 16.50
C ARG A 53 -10.98 12.89 16.03
N VAL A 54 -10.63 12.00 16.96
CA VAL A 54 -10.28 10.60 16.66
C VAL A 54 -11.43 9.91 15.95
N TRP A 55 -12.65 10.04 16.47
CA TRP A 55 -13.84 9.48 15.81
C TRP A 55 -14.05 10.05 14.40
N SER A 56 -13.71 11.32 14.20
CA SER A 56 -13.72 11.94 12.88
C SER A 56 -12.71 11.31 11.92
N VAL A 57 -11.48 11.04 12.39
CA VAL A 57 -10.46 10.37 11.56
C VAL A 57 -10.90 8.95 11.21
N ILE A 58 -11.50 8.21 12.15
CA ILE A 58 -12.00 6.86 11.88
C ILE A 58 -13.13 6.91 10.84
N THR A 59 -14.14 7.75 11.06
CA THR A 59 -15.34 7.85 10.20
C THR A 59 -15.02 8.34 8.79
N PHE A 60 -14.13 9.33 8.66
CA PHE A 60 -13.86 9.98 7.38
C PHE A 60 -12.56 9.53 6.72
N GLY A 61 -11.60 9.00 7.48
CA GLY A 61 -10.34 8.44 6.98
C GLY A 61 -10.44 6.95 6.72
N ILE A 62 -10.76 6.14 7.73
CA ILE A 62 -10.83 4.67 7.60
C ILE A 62 -12.05 4.23 6.79
N PHE A 63 -13.23 4.73 7.15
CA PHE A 63 -14.47 4.37 6.46
C PHE A 63 -14.77 5.23 5.23
N GLN A 64 -13.97 6.27 4.98
CA GLN A 64 -14.06 7.13 3.78
C GLN A 64 -15.48 7.64 3.45
N THR A 65 -16.33 7.84 4.46
CA THR A 65 -17.77 8.14 4.31
C THR A 65 -18.07 9.39 3.47
N ARG A 66 -17.14 10.34 3.35
CA ARG A 66 -17.26 11.49 2.45
C ARG A 66 -17.03 11.14 0.98
N VAL A 67 -16.11 10.21 0.70
CA VAL A 67 -15.75 9.80 -0.66
C VAL A 67 -16.84 8.93 -1.27
N ILE A 68 -17.46 8.08 -0.44
CA ILE A 68 -18.54 7.15 -0.83
C ILE A 68 -19.80 7.87 -1.36
N LYS A 69 -19.93 9.18 -1.14
CA LYS A 69 -21.02 9.98 -1.74
C LYS A 69 -21.04 9.95 -3.26
N ASP A 70 -19.87 9.81 -3.90
CA ASP A 70 -19.76 9.43 -5.31
C ASP A 70 -19.44 7.93 -5.32
N ILE A 71 -20.40 7.08 -5.71
CA ILE A 71 -20.28 5.62 -5.62
C ILE A 71 -19.04 5.13 -6.38
N TYR A 72 -18.79 5.67 -7.58
CA TYR A 72 -17.65 5.26 -8.38
C TYR A 72 -16.33 5.64 -7.68
N ALA A 73 -16.21 6.89 -7.22
CA ALA A 73 -15.02 7.36 -6.53
C ALA A 73 -14.80 6.61 -5.19
N GLY A 74 -15.89 6.33 -4.47
CA GLY A 74 -15.89 5.57 -3.22
C GLY A 74 -15.39 4.16 -3.38
N VAL A 75 -15.98 3.38 -4.29
CA VAL A 75 -15.53 2.00 -4.57
C VAL A 75 -14.07 1.99 -5.01
N MET A 76 -13.71 2.85 -5.97
CA MET A 76 -12.34 3.00 -6.44
C MET A 76 -11.35 3.27 -5.30
N HIS A 77 -11.64 4.23 -4.41
CA HIS A 77 -10.76 4.55 -3.29
C HIS A 77 -10.73 3.47 -2.22
N LEU A 78 -11.84 2.80 -1.91
CA LEU A 78 -11.87 1.72 -0.94
C LEU A 78 -11.02 0.53 -1.39
N LEU A 79 -11.11 0.16 -2.67
CA LEU A 79 -10.30 -0.91 -3.26
C LEU A 79 -8.80 -0.58 -3.21
N ILE A 80 -8.41 0.65 -3.56
CA ILE A 80 -7.03 1.11 -3.46
C ILE A 80 -6.59 1.12 -1.99
N PHE A 81 -7.33 1.81 -1.12
CA PHE A 81 -6.95 2.03 0.27
C PHE A 81 -6.79 0.71 1.03
N TRP A 82 -7.82 -0.14 1.03
CA TRP A 82 -7.72 -1.41 1.73
C TRP A 82 -6.77 -2.38 1.05
N GLY A 83 -6.66 -2.35 -0.28
CA GLY A 83 -5.64 -3.07 -1.02
C GLY A 83 -4.24 -2.76 -0.49
N PHE A 84 -3.87 -1.47 -0.44
CA PHE A 84 -2.57 -1.03 0.05
C PHE A 84 -2.37 -1.27 1.55
N VAL A 85 -3.38 -1.03 2.39
CA VAL A 85 -3.28 -1.27 3.84
C VAL A 85 -3.00 -2.73 4.13
N ILE A 86 -3.78 -3.64 3.53
CA ILE A 86 -3.64 -5.08 3.75
C ILE A 86 -2.32 -5.60 3.18
N LEU A 87 -1.92 -5.17 1.97
CA LEU A 87 -0.61 -5.54 1.40
C LEU A 87 0.57 -5.04 2.25
N THR A 88 0.49 -3.81 2.75
CA THR A 88 1.54 -3.24 3.62
C THR A 88 1.61 -4.00 4.95
N MET A 89 0.47 -4.31 5.56
CA MET A 89 0.41 -5.15 6.75
C MET A 89 1.00 -6.54 6.47
N GLY A 90 0.68 -7.14 5.33
CA GLY A 90 1.26 -8.40 4.87
C GLY A 90 2.78 -8.36 4.79
N ALA A 91 3.34 -7.32 4.16
CA ALA A 91 4.78 -7.12 4.06
C ALA A 91 5.45 -6.95 5.44
N ILE A 92 4.82 -6.20 6.36
CA ILE A 92 5.31 -6.04 7.74
C ILE A 92 5.29 -7.38 8.47
N ILE A 93 4.18 -8.13 8.37
CA ILE A 93 4.03 -9.43 9.02
C ILE A 93 5.09 -10.42 8.49
N ASP A 94 5.31 -10.45 7.17
CA ASP A 94 6.33 -11.30 6.53
C ASP A 94 7.75 -10.91 6.97
N ALA A 95 8.05 -9.61 7.08
CA ALA A 95 9.33 -9.12 7.59
C ALA A 95 9.55 -9.43 9.08
N VAL A 96 8.47 -9.41 9.89
CA VAL A 96 8.50 -9.79 11.31
C VAL A 96 8.67 -11.30 11.47
N GLU A 97 7.97 -12.11 10.67
CA GLU A 97 8.10 -13.57 10.66
C GLU A 97 9.55 -13.99 10.36
N SER A 98 10.16 -13.36 9.37
CA SER A 98 11.56 -13.57 8.97
C SER A 98 12.57 -13.33 10.10
N ASN A 99 12.43 -12.22 10.82
CA ASN A 99 13.45 -11.77 11.77
C ASN A 99 13.16 -12.18 13.22
N ILE A 100 11.92 -12.01 13.68
CA ILE A 100 11.56 -12.15 15.09
C ILE A 100 11.09 -13.57 15.37
N ALA A 101 10.17 -14.09 14.57
CA ALA A 101 9.64 -15.43 14.82
C ALA A 101 10.71 -16.50 14.58
N HIS A 102 11.38 -16.44 13.42
CA HIS A 102 12.34 -17.47 13.03
C HIS A 102 13.68 -17.41 13.78
N HIS A 103 14.22 -16.21 14.04
CA HIS A 103 15.56 -16.05 14.62
C HIS A 103 15.56 -15.90 16.15
N LEU A 104 14.58 -15.21 16.74
CA LEU A 104 14.53 -14.92 18.18
C LEU A 104 13.67 -15.93 18.96
N LEU A 105 12.54 -16.36 18.41
CA LEU A 105 11.56 -17.18 19.12
C LEU A 105 11.53 -18.65 18.68
N HIS A 106 12.30 -19.02 17.64
CA HIS A 106 12.31 -20.34 16.99
C HIS A 106 10.90 -20.89 16.68
N THR A 107 9.94 -19.99 16.48
CA THR A 107 8.55 -20.30 16.19
C THR A 107 8.14 -19.60 14.91
N SER A 108 7.08 -20.07 14.27
CA SER A 108 6.56 -19.43 13.05
C SER A 108 5.06 -19.52 13.11
N PHE A 109 4.41 -18.36 13.05
CA PHE A 109 2.97 -18.25 13.18
C PHE A 109 2.27 -18.28 11.82
N LEU A 110 3.02 -18.12 10.71
CA LEU A 110 2.54 -18.33 9.35
C LEU A 110 2.75 -19.79 8.87
N LYS A 111 2.14 -20.73 9.59
CA LYS A 111 2.14 -22.17 9.26
C LYS A 111 0.73 -22.75 9.31
N GLY A 112 0.44 -23.72 8.45
CA GLY A 112 -0.86 -24.38 8.34
C GLY A 112 -1.96 -23.44 7.83
N THR A 113 -3.14 -23.55 8.44
CA THR A 113 -4.34 -22.77 8.09
C THR A 113 -4.13 -21.24 8.12
N PRO A 114 -3.45 -20.64 9.13
CA PRO A 114 -3.08 -19.23 9.10
C PRO A 114 -2.36 -18.77 7.83
N TYR A 115 -1.39 -19.56 7.34
CA TYR A 115 -0.66 -19.24 6.11
C TYR A 115 -1.59 -19.21 4.88
N LEU A 116 -2.51 -20.17 4.77
CA LEU A 116 -3.43 -20.26 3.64
C LEU A 116 -4.37 -19.04 3.58
N TYR A 117 -4.95 -18.64 4.71
CA TYR A 117 -5.79 -17.43 4.76
C TYR A 117 -4.98 -16.15 4.58
N PHE A 118 -3.74 -16.10 5.06
CA PHE A 118 -2.83 -14.99 4.81
C PHE A 118 -2.57 -14.84 3.30
N SER A 119 -2.23 -15.94 2.61
CA SER A 119 -2.02 -15.98 1.16
C SER A 119 -3.25 -15.46 0.40
N LEU A 120 -4.43 -16.01 0.71
CA LEU A 120 -5.69 -15.62 0.07
C LEU A 120 -6.05 -14.17 0.30
N THR A 121 -5.79 -13.68 1.51
CA THR A 121 -6.05 -12.27 1.86
C THR A 121 -5.16 -11.35 1.03
N LEU A 122 -3.85 -11.60 0.96
CA LEU A 122 -2.93 -10.77 0.18
C LEU A 122 -3.22 -10.84 -1.32
N ASP A 123 -3.49 -12.03 -1.86
CA ASP A 123 -3.82 -12.24 -3.26
C ASP A 123 -5.11 -11.49 -3.66
N THR A 124 -6.16 -11.62 -2.84
CA THR A 124 -7.45 -10.96 -3.09
C THR A 124 -7.34 -9.43 -3.00
N PHE A 125 -6.68 -8.90 -1.97
CA PHE A 125 -6.55 -7.45 -1.80
C PHE A 125 -5.55 -6.83 -2.79
N GLY A 126 -4.55 -7.58 -3.25
CA GLY A 126 -3.71 -7.18 -4.38
C GLY A 126 -4.50 -7.06 -5.68
N PHE A 127 -5.40 -8.00 -5.94
CA PHE A 127 -6.30 -7.93 -7.09
C PHE A 127 -7.23 -6.72 -7.00
N PHE A 128 -7.85 -6.48 -5.83
CA PHE A 128 -8.67 -5.30 -5.59
C PHE A 128 -7.88 -4.01 -5.79
N ALA A 129 -6.64 -3.93 -5.34
CA ALA A 129 -5.78 -2.77 -5.58
C ALA A 129 -5.60 -2.53 -7.09
N ILE A 130 -5.34 -3.57 -7.89
CA ILE A 130 -5.22 -3.46 -9.35
C ILE A 130 -6.52 -2.93 -9.95
N VAL A 131 -7.68 -3.51 -9.60
CA VAL A 131 -8.99 -3.07 -10.08
C VAL A 131 -9.23 -1.61 -9.72
N GLY A 132 -8.95 -1.19 -8.49
CA GLY A 132 -9.09 0.19 -8.04
C GLY A 132 -8.20 1.16 -8.83
N ILE A 133 -6.95 0.77 -9.15
CA ILE A 133 -6.04 1.59 -9.95
C ILE A 133 -6.50 1.67 -11.41
N LEU A 134 -7.00 0.58 -11.99
CA LEU A 134 -7.59 0.59 -13.34
C LEU A 134 -8.82 1.50 -13.39
N MET A 135 -9.68 1.45 -12.37
CA MET A 135 -10.80 2.40 -12.23
C MET A 135 -10.31 3.85 -12.13
N ALA A 136 -9.23 4.11 -11.38
CA ALA A 136 -8.64 5.44 -11.26
C ALA A 136 -8.09 5.96 -12.60
N LEU A 137 -7.39 5.12 -13.36
CA LEU A 137 -6.90 5.44 -14.69
C LEU A 137 -8.06 5.72 -15.65
N TYR A 138 -9.09 4.85 -15.65
CA TYR A 138 -10.27 5.01 -16.50
C TYR A 138 -11.03 6.31 -16.21
N ARG A 139 -11.32 6.58 -14.94
CA ARG A 139 -12.00 7.82 -14.52
C ARG A 139 -11.20 9.07 -14.90
N ARG A 140 -9.88 9.02 -14.73
CA ARG A 140 -9.02 10.19 -14.91
C ARG A 140 -8.73 10.49 -16.38
N TYR A 141 -8.52 9.47 -17.22
CA TYR A 141 -8.02 9.65 -18.58
C TYR A 141 -9.00 9.29 -19.68
N VAL A 142 -10.10 8.60 -19.36
CA VAL A 142 -11.19 8.30 -20.29
C VAL A 142 -12.42 9.15 -19.99
N ILE A 143 -13.00 9.04 -18.79
CA ILE A 143 -14.20 9.82 -18.41
C ILE A 143 -13.87 11.32 -18.29
N ARG A 144 -12.71 11.65 -17.72
CA ARG A 144 -12.22 13.04 -17.54
C ARG A 144 -13.24 14.02 -16.91
N PRO A 145 -13.75 13.78 -15.68
CA PRO A 145 -14.64 14.74 -15.03
C PRO A 145 -14.00 16.13 -14.87
N ASP A 146 -14.75 17.20 -15.11
CA ASP A 146 -14.27 18.60 -15.07
C ASP A 146 -13.63 19.02 -13.73
N LYS A 147 -13.97 18.32 -12.65
CA LYS A 147 -13.49 18.58 -11.28
C LYS A 147 -12.09 18.02 -11.03
N LEU A 148 -11.50 17.28 -11.98
CA LEU A 148 -10.20 16.63 -11.82
C LEU A 148 -9.12 17.33 -12.63
N ASP A 149 -8.05 17.70 -11.94
CA ASP A 149 -6.80 18.11 -12.58
C ASP A 149 -6.01 16.88 -13.05
N ASN A 150 -5.98 16.65 -14.36
CA ASN A 150 -5.47 15.44 -15.00
C ASN A 150 -4.05 15.62 -15.54
N LYS A 151 -3.13 15.98 -14.65
CA LYS A 151 -1.72 16.17 -15.03
C LYS A 151 -1.03 14.85 -15.41
N PRO A 152 -0.13 14.83 -16.41
CA PRO A 152 0.59 13.62 -16.83
C PRO A 152 1.38 12.93 -15.70
N GLU A 153 1.89 13.69 -14.73
CA GLU A 153 2.63 13.16 -13.58
C GLU A 153 1.75 12.24 -12.72
N ASN A 154 0.46 12.52 -12.66
CA ASN A 154 -0.51 11.68 -11.96
C ASN A 154 -0.71 10.34 -12.70
N ALA A 155 -0.55 10.32 -14.03
CA ALA A 155 -0.66 9.11 -14.84
C ALA A 155 0.54 8.21 -14.57
N ILE A 156 1.73 8.79 -14.60
CA ILE A 156 2.99 8.10 -14.34
C ILE A 156 2.95 7.42 -12.97
N LEU A 157 2.44 8.11 -11.94
CA LEU A 157 2.35 7.52 -10.60
C LEU A 157 1.34 6.37 -10.50
N LEU A 158 0.17 6.50 -11.13
CA LEU A 158 -0.82 5.41 -11.18
C LEU A 158 -0.27 4.19 -11.95
N ILE A 159 0.45 4.41 -13.04
CA ILE A 159 1.11 3.36 -13.81
C ILE A 159 2.22 2.71 -12.97
N TRP A 160 3.01 3.52 -12.25
CA TRP A 160 4.07 3.01 -11.37
C TRP A 160 3.48 2.10 -10.28
N ILE A 161 2.39 2.52 -9.63
CA ILE A 161 1.64 1.66 -8.71
C ILE A 161 1.16 0.37 -9.38
N LEU A 162 0.57 0.47 -10.57
CA LEU A 162 0.07 -0.70 -11.29
C LEU A 162 1.18 -1.69 -11.60
N VAL A 163 2.34 -1.22 -12.06
CA VAL A 163 3.53 -2.05 -12.30
C VAL A 163 4.03 -2.67 -11.00
N MET A 164 4.01 -1.95 -9.87
CA MET A 164 4.36 -2.51 -8.57
C MET A 164 3.44 -3.68 -8.19
N LEU A 165 2.12 -3.53 -8.33
CA LEU A 165 1.16 -4.59 -8.02
C LEU A 165 1.31 -5.80 -8.95
N ILE A 166 1.45 -5.55 -10.26
CA ILE A 166 1.64 -6.63 -11.26
C ILE A 166 2.93 -7.39 -11.00
N THR A 167 4.04 -6.68 -10.76
CA THR A 167 5.32 -7.33 -10.45
C THR A 167 5.23 -8.19 -9.19
N GLY A 168 4.43 -7.80 -8.19
CA GLY A 168 4.16 -8.62 -7.00
C GLY A 168 3.54 -9.97 -7.34
N PHE A 169 2.48 -9.98 -8.16
CA PHE A 169 1.87 -11.22 -8.64
C PHE A 169 2.78 -12.04 -9.55
N LEU A 170 3.63 -11.39 -10.35
CA LEU A 170 4.62 -12.10 -11.17
C LEU A 170 5.69 -12.77 -10.31
N VAL A 171 6.15 -12.13 -9.23
CA VAL A 171 7.04 -12.75 -8.24
C VAL A 171 6.37 -13.98 -7.62
N GLU A 172 5.15 -13.83 -7.12
CA GLU A 172 4.40 -14.92 -6.52
C GLU A 172 4.17 -16.07 -7.51
N GLY A 173 3.71 -15.78 -8.72
CA GLY A 173 3.46 -16.77 -9.76
C GLY A 173 4.71 -17.52 -10.21
N ALA A 174 5.84 -16.81 -10.38
CA ALA A 174 7.10 -17.46 -10.76
C ALA A 174 7.60 -18.43 -9.67
N ARG A 175 7.41 -18.05 -8.39
CA ARG A 175 7.70 -18.90 -7.24
C ARG A 175 6.78 -20.12 -7.22
N MET A 176 5.48 -19.91 -7.31
CA MET A 176 4.46 -20.96 -7.26
C MET A 176 4.60 -21.98 -8.41
N ALA A 177 4.98 -21.52 -9.60
CA ALA A 177 5.20 -22.39 -10.77
C ALA A 177 6.27 -23.46 -10.52
N VAL A 178 7.24 -23.18 -9.64
CA VAL A 178 8.33 -24.10 -9.29
C VAL A 178 8.05 -24.86 -7.98
N THR A 179 7.22 -24.30 -7.10
CA THR A 179 6.97 -24.83 -5.75
C THR A 179 5.54 -25.37 -5.62
N GLU A 180 4.56 -24.57 -5.18
CA GLU A 180 3.23 -25.07 -4.81
C GLU A 180 2.50 -25.81 -5.92
N VAL A 181 2.55 -25.34 -7.18
CA VAL A 181 1.74 -25.93 -8.26
C VAL A 181 2.04 -27.42 -8.45
N ARG A 182 3.29 -27.85 -8.22
CA ARG A 182 3.70 -29.26 -8.35
C ARG A 182 3.75 -29.99 -7.01
N GLN A 183 4.23 -29.32 -5.97
CA GLN A 183 4.52 -29.96 -4.68
C GLN A 183 3.31 -29.96 -3.74
N HIS A 184 2.50 -28.88 -3.77
CA HIS A 184 1.41 -28.61 -2.85
C HIS A 184 0.22 -27.94 -3.57
N PRO A 185 -0.42 -28.63 -4.53
CA PRO A 185 -1.50 -28.05 -5.34
C PRO A 185 -2.72 -27.64 -4.47
N ASP A 186 -2.89 -28.28 -3.31
CA ASP A 186 -3.86 -27.93 -2.28
C ASP A 186 -3.61 -26.56 -1.63
N TRP A 187 -2.37 -26.06 -1.63
CA TRP A 187 -2.05 -24.71 -1.12
C TRP A 187 -2.18 -23.67 -2.22
N ALA A 188 -1.88 -24.04 -3.46
CA ALA A 188 -1.86 -23.13 -4.60
C ALA A 188 -3.22 -22.45 -4.87
N ILE A 189 -4.33 -23.13 -4.56
CA ILE A 189 -5.69 -22.58 -4.73
C ILE A 189 -5.99 -21.39 -3.81
N PHE A 190 -5.22 -21.19 -2.74
CA PHE A 190 -5.36 -20.05 -1.83
C PHE A 190 -4.68 -18.79 -2.36
N SER A 191 -4.02 -18.83 -3.51
CA SER A 191 -3.55 -17.63 -4.23
C SER A 191 -4.05 -17.69 -5.68
N PRO A 192 -5.34 -17.41 -5.95
CA PRO A 192 -5.90 -17.61 -7.28
C PRO A 192 -5.23 -16.74 -8.37
N VAL A 193 -4.85 -15.49 -8.09
CA VAL A 193 -4.15 -14.64 -9.06
C VAL A 193 -2.70 -15.07 -9.20
N GLY A 194 -2.02 -15.39 -8.10
CA GLY A 194 -0.69 -16.01 -8.12
C GLY A 194 -0.66 -17.32 -8.93
N LEU A 195 -1.69 -18.17 -8.78
CA LEU A 195 -1.88 -19.41 -9.53
C LEU A 195 -2.11 -19.14 -11.02
N PHE A 196 -2.91 -18.13 -11.37
CA PHE A 196 -3.06 -17.69 -12.75
C PHE A 196 -1.71 -17.27 -13.36
N CYS A 197 -0.93 -16.46 -12.65
CA CYS A 197 0.42 -16.08 -13.08
C CYS A 197 1.36 -17.30 -13.18
N ALA A 198 1.27 -18.25 -12.25
CA ALA A 198 2.07 -19.47 -12.26
C ALA A 198 1.77 -20.35 -13.49
N GLN A 199 0.48 -20.52 -13.82
CA GLN A 199 0.07 -21.20 -15.05
C GLN A 199 0.61 -20.48 -16.29
N GLY A 200 0.56 -19.15 -16.31
CA GLY A 200 1.19 -18.33 -17.35
C GLY A 200 2.68 -18.67 -17.54
N PHE A 201 3.45 -18.73 -16.45
CA PHE A 201 4.87 -19.13 -16.52
C PHE A 201 5.06 -20.55 -17.05
N LEU A 202 4.22 -21.51 -16.64
CA LEU A 202 4.32 -22.89 -17.12
C LEU A 202 4.01 -23.01 -18.62
N LEU A 203 3.15 -22.15 -19.16
CA LEU A 203 2.82 -22.10 -20.60
C LEU A 203 3.92 -21.47 -21.46
N THR A 204 4.86 -20.72 -20.87
CA THR A 204 5.99 -20.12 -21.63
C THR A 204 6.95 -21.15 -22.21
N GLY A 205 6.94 -22.39 -21.71
CA GLY A 205 7.92 -23.42 -22.06
C GLY A 205 9.31 -23.20 -21.44
N LEU A 206 9.47 -22.22 -20.55
CA LEU A 206 10.72 -22.01 -19.82
C LEU A 206 11.07 -23.23 -18.96
N THR A 207 12.36 -23.55 -18.90
CA THR A 207 12.88 -24.56 -17.98
C THR A 207 12.72 -24.09 -16.52
N THR A 208 12.77 -25.02 -15.57
CA THR A 208 12.75 -24.69 -14.14
C THR A 208 13.85 -23.70 -13.74
N SER A 209 15.05 -23.81 -14.34
CA SER A 209 16.13 -22.86 -14.12
C SER A 209 15.84 -21.48 -14.70
N GLY A 210 15.20 -21.43 -15.89
CA GLY A 210 14.73 -20.18 -16.49
C GLY A 210 13.71 -19.46 -15.61
N ILE A 211 12.71 -20.17 -15.08
CA ILE A 211 11.71 -19.58 -14.18
C ILE A 211 12.35 -19.07 -12.88
N ARG A 212 13.32 -19.79 -12.32
CA ARG A 212 14.08 -19.34 -11.14
C ARG A 212 14.87 -18.06 -11.40
N LEU A 213 15.52 -17.94 -12.56
CA LEU A 213 16.23 -16.71 -12.92
C LEU A 213 15.25 -15.53 -13.09
N THR A 214 14.14 -15.75 -13.79
CA THR A 214 13.09 -14.75 -13.95
C THR A 214 12.53 -14.30 -12.61
N HIS A 215 12.27 -15.23 -11.68
CA HIS A 215 11.87 -14.92 -10.32
C HIS A 215 12.87 -13.97 -9.64
N GLN A 216 14.17 -14.26 -9.69
CA GLN A 216 15.19 -13.39 -9.06
C GLN A 216 15.17 -11.98 -9.63
N ILE A 217 15.11 -11.85 -10.96
CA ILE A 217 15.10 -10.55 -11.65
C ILE A 217 13.85 -9.75 -11.26
N ILE A 218 12.68 -10.35 -11.38
CA ILE A 218 11.41 -9.67 -11.08
C ILE A 218 11.32 -9.36 -9.59
N TRP A 219 11.86 -10.19 -8.70
CA TRP A 219 11.87 -9.93 -7.27
C TRP A 219 12.67 -8.68 -6.92
N TRP A 220 13.90 -8.54 -7.44
CA TRP A 220 14.70 -7.33 -7.21
C TRP A 220 14.08 -6.09 -7.86
N LEU A 221 13.49 -6.25 -9.05
CA LEU A 221 12.74 -5.18 -9.69
C LEU A 221 11.54 -4.73 -8.84
N HIS A 222 10.75 -5.68 -8.32
CA HIS A 222 9.60 -5.39 -7.47
C HIS A 222 10.02 -4.64 -6.20
N VAL A 223 11.10 -5.08 -5.55
CA VAL A 223 11.68 -4.39 -4.38
C VAL A 223 12.11 -2.96 -4.74
N ALA A 224 12.85 -2.78 -5.82
CA ALA A 224 13.32 -1.47 -6.25
C ALA A 224 12.15 -0.51 -6.57
N ILE A 225 11.13 -0.99 -7.28
CA ILE A 225 9.93 -0.24 -7.61
C ILE A 225 9.16 0.15 -6.34
N GLY A 226 8.96 -0.80 -5.42
CA GLY A 226 8.27 -0.58 -4.14
C GLY A 226 9.01 0.41 -3.25
N PHE A 227 10.33 0.28 -3.13
CA PHE A 227 11.18 1.19 -2.35
C PHE A 227 11.18 2.60 -2.94
N GLY A 228 11.23 2.71 -4.27
CA GLY A 228 11.11 3.99 -4.95
C GLY A 228 9.75 4.67 -4.68
N LEU A 229 8.64 3.92 -4.77
CA LEU A 229 7.32 4.44 -4.42
C LEU A 229 7.25 4.90 -2.96
N PHE A 230 7.74 4.08 -2.03
CA PHE A 230 7.74 4.38 -0.59
C PHE A 230 8.53 5.66 -0.27
N ALA A 231 9.73 5.80 -0.85
CA ALA A 231 10.55 7.00 -0.73
C ALA A 231 9.90 8.24 -1.34
N TYR A 232 9.13 8.07 -2.43
CA TYR A 232 8.50 9.16 -3.17
C TYR A 232 7.13 9.59 -2.62
N LEU A 233 6.54 8.84 -1.67
CA LEU A 233 5.26 9.17 -1.04
C LEU A 233 5.12 10.65 -0.61
N PRO A 234 6.05 11.25 0.15
CA PRO A 234 5.87 12.62 0.64
C PRO A 234 6.06 13.67 -0.45
N PHE A 235 6.67 13.33 -1.58
CA PHE A 235 6.95 14.27 -2.67
C PHE A 235 5.94 14.20 -3.80
N SER A 236 4.90 13.36 -3.64
CA SER A 236 3.92 13.09 -4.68
C SER A 236 2.50 13.49 -4.25
N MET A 237 1.56 13.32 -5.17
CA MET A 237 0.12 13.42 -4.87
C MET A 237 -0.34 12.40 -3.82
N LEU A 238 0.44 11.35 -3.52
CA LEU A 238 0.13 10.35 -2.48
C LEU A 238 0.40 10.85 -1.06
N SER A 239 1.04 12.01 -0.90
CA SER A 239 1.21 12.68 0.41
C SER A 239 -0.10 12.83 1.19
N HIS A 240 -1.24 12.82 0.51
CA HIS A 240 -2.57 12.79 1.11
C HIS A 240 -2.78 11.60 2.05
N VAL A 241 -2.03 10.50 1.94
CA VAL A 241 -2.11 9.36 2.87
C VAL A 241 -1.72 9.78 4.29
N PHE A 242 -0.82 10.76 4.43
CA PHE A 242 -0.43 11.36 5.71
C PHE A 242 -1.27 12.60 6.02
N LEU A 243 -1.45 13.48 5.03
CA LEU A 243 -2.07 14.79 5.25
C LEU A 243 -3.58 14.70 5.45
N SER A 244 -4.29 13.78 4.80
CA SER A 244 -5.74 13.63 4.96
C SER A 244 -6.18 13.29 6.39
N PRO A 245 -5.62 12.27 7.06
CA PRO A 245 -6.00 11.97 8.44
C PRO A 245 -5.61 13.12 9.39
N LEU A 246 -4.46 13.78 9.18
CA LEU A 246 -4.06 14.95 9.97
C LEU A 246 -5.03 16.13 9.77
N ASN A 247 -5.37 16.46 8.52
CA ASN A 247 -6.34 17.50 8.20
C ASN A 247 -7.72 17.20 8.80
N GLN A 248 -8.12 15.93 8.80
CA GLN A 248 -9.37 15.52 9.40
C GLN A 248 -9.34 15.62 10.93
N PHE A 249 -8.22 15.27 11.56
CA PHE A 249 -8.02 15.43 13.00
C PHE A 249 -8.09 16.91 13.41
N PHE A 250 -7.41 17.78 12.66
CA PHE A 250 -7.32 19.22 12.93
C PHE A 250 -8.41 20.07 12.25
N ARG A 251 -9.52 19.47 11.79
CA ARG A 251 -10.61 20.25 11.20
C ARG A 251 -11.27 21.18 12.23
N SER A 252 -11.81 22.31 11.79
CA SER A 252 -12.69 23.12 12.65
C SER A 252 -14.03 22.40 12.85
N PHE A 253 -14.54 22.50 14.08
CA PHE A 253 -15.90 22.09 14.43
C PHE A 253 -16.89 23.27 14.46
N GLU A 254 -16.40 24.48 14.27
CA GLU A 254 -17.24 25.66 14.16
C GLU A 254 -18.04 25.64 12.85
N ALA A 255 -19.11 26.44 12.81
CA ALA A 255 -19.89 26.62 11.60
C ALA A 255 -18.97 27.12 10.46
N LYS A 256 -19.20 26.62 9.24
CA LYS A 256 -18.44 27.09 8.07
C LYS A 256 -18.66 28.59 7.88
N GLY A 257 -17.57 29.34 7.80
CA GLY A 257 -17.62 30.80 7.68
C GLY A 257 -17.76 31.55 9.01
N ALA A 258 -17.68 30.86 10.15
CA ALA A 258 -17.57 31.54 11.44
C ALA A 258 -16.31 32.41 11.45
N LEU A 259 -16.49 33.69 11.74
CA LEU A 259 -15.38 34.62 11.94
C LEU A 259 -14.81 34.41 13.34
N THR A 260 -13.49 34.48 13.47
CA THR A 260 -12.86 34.56 14.78
C THR A 260 -13.36 35.80 15.49
N SER A 261 -13.91 35.62 16.68
CA SER A 261 -14.25 36.74 17.58
C SER A 261 -13.04 37.66 17.71
N ILE A 262 -13.24 38.95 17.43
CA ILE A 262 -12.24 39.98 17.74
C ILE A 262 -12.48 40.36 19.20
N PRO A 263 -11.54 40.07 20.11
CA PRO A 263 -11.66 40.51 21.49
C PRO A 263 -11.79 42.03 21.54
N ASN A 264 -12.72 42.54 22.35
CA ASN A 264 -12.93 43.97 22.57
C ASN A 264 -13.28 44.78 21.30
N LEU A 265 -14.10 44.21 20.41
CA LEU A 265 -14.64 44.94 19.25
C LEU A 265 -15.36 46.25 19.65
N GLU A 266 -15.90 46.30 20.87
CA GLU A 266 -16.62 47.45 21.43
C GLU A 266 -15.70 48.54 22.01
N GLU A 267 -14.39 48.29 22.15
CA GLU A 267 -13.40 49.26 22.64
C GLU A 267 -12.64 50.00 21.51
N ALA A 268 -13.01 49.75 20.24
CA ALA A 268 -12.34 50.26 19.04
C ALA A 268 -13.06 51.46 18.40
#